data_AF-A0A1F8GJD6-F1
#
_entry.id   AF-A0A1F8GJD6-F1
#
_cell.length_a   1.000
_cell.length_b   1.000
_cell.length_c   1.000
_cell.angle_alpha   90.00
_cell.angle_beta   90.00
_cell.angle_gamma   90.00
#
_symmetry.space_group_name_H-M   'P 1'
#
loop_
_entity.id
_entity.type
_entity.pdbx_description
1 polymer ?
#
loop_
_entity_poly.entity_id
_entity_poly.type
_entity_poly.pdbx_seq_one_letter_code
_entity_poly.pdbx_strand_id
1 'polypeptide(L)'
;MSEIRETISSSVNLERPPILDRIVSERISEGEKQELADELLEKFERQDLEEFKEDEIELSPRQKELIIETNRLISHALGGMGIKPRTEITPPMVHLMRQDAFEKFCNRKGLKGRLVSGLASVEKQAIIIKAGKHDELVFLSRVIHEALHVNSFISVQTVDMAEDTEQNVGIVERRAGLRIRETKIQDGKKLAGTMFFNDLDEAVVEKLTLDIIRNLNIRISPDVKNSFEKSEKFRKILIEYIQKVFREKGKQMSHGELLEVGNMYMVLNWGAILLPEADEFLRRYEESSDPLVLEQAISFYLDQEMSGVMTHFGYRSQRIGFEKLVSVIFQKNKEDFNSTKEVAALFIKASFSGRLLPLARVIDRTFGKGSFKKLGEGIDITADFSEEKS
;
A
#
# COMPACT_ATOMS: atom_id res chain seq x y z
N MET A 1 -5.52 -15.00 37.25
CA MET A 1 -4.47 -13.98 37.02
C MET A 1 -3.11 -14.45 37.53
N SER A 2 -2.58 -15.59 37.05
CA SER A 2 -1.18 -15.98 37.34
C SER A 2 -0.74 -17.23 36.54
N GLU A 3 -0.89 -17.28 35.21
CA GLU A 3 -0.31 -18.39 34.43
C GLU A 3 -0.22 -18.13 32.91
N ILE A 4 0.11 -16.90 32.50
CA ILE A 4 0.54 -16.60 31.13
C ILE A 4 1.73 -15.63 31.21
N ARG A 5 2.83 -16.13 31.79
CA ARG A 5 4.15 -15.49 31.76
C ARG A 5 5.20 -16.59 31.77
N GLU A 6 5.26 -17.34 30.68
CA GLU A 6 6.45 -18.10 30.26
C GLU A 6 6.13 -18.74 28.91
N THR A 7 6.58 -18.09 27.84
CA THR A 7 7.23 -18.64 26.63
C THR A 7 7.26 -17.53 25.55
N ILE A 8 7.92 -16.40 25.84
CA ILE A 8 8.49 -15.54 24.81
C ILE A 8 9.94 -15.29 25.25
N SER A 9 10.76 -16.33 25.12
CA SER A 9 12.21 -16.22 25.16
C SER A 9 12.79 -17.40 24.39
N SER A 10 13.08 -17.16 23.11
CA SER A 10 14.28 -17.62 22.43
C SER A 10 14.19 -17.20 20.95
N SER A 11 14.77 -16.02 20.67
CA SER A 11 15.28 -15.59 19.35
C SER A 11 14.35 -15.76 18.14
N VAL A 12 13.50 -14.77 17.88
CA VAL A 12 13.21 -14.42 16.48
C VAL A 12 14.52 -13.93 15.90
N ASN A 13 15.08 -14.69 14.96
CA ASN A 13 16.30 -14.30 14.28
C ASN A 13 15.96 -13.13 13.35
N LEU A 14 16.35 -11.91 13.75
CA LEU A 14 16.31 -10.65 12.97
C LEU A 14 17.31 -10.70 11.79
N GLU A 15 17.48 -11.85 11.13
CA GLU A 15 18.74 -12.23 10.44
C GLU A 15 19.28 -11.21 9.44
N ARG A 16 18.43 -10.39 8.82
CA ARG A 16 18.89 -9.22 8.08
C ARG A 16 17.75 -8.33 7.58
N PRO A 17 17.92 -6.99 7.52
CA PRO A 17 17.05 -6.11 6.76
C PRO A 17 16.91 -6.57 5.30
N PRO A 18 15.70 -6.74 4.72
CA PRO A 18 15.53 -7.13 3.31
C PRO A 18 16.33 -6.31 2.29
N ILE A 19 16.67 -5.06 2.60
CA ILE A 19 17.54 -4.23 1.76
C ILE A 19 18.92 -4.87 1.52
N LEU A 20 19.40 -5.69 2.45
CA LEU A 20 20.71 -6.34 2.37
C LEU A 20 20.68 -7.66 1.60
N ASP A 21 19.49 -8.15 1.21
CA ASP A 21 19.36 -9.37 0.41
C ASP A 21 20.02 -9.23 -0.96
N ARG A 22 20.09 -7.99 -1.49
CA ARG A 22 20.63 -7.75 -2.83
C ARG A 22 21.11 -6.32 -3.06
N ILE A 23 22.42 -6.13 -2.89
CA ILE A 23 23.15 -4.94 -3.34
C ILE A 23 23.74 -5.19 -4.74
N VAL A 24 23.23 -4.49 -5.75
CA VAL A 24 23.69 -4.63 -7.14
C VAL A 24 24.71 -3.54 -7.46
N SER A 25 25.97 -3.94 -7.62
CA SER A 25 27.05 -3.07 -8.09
C SER A 25 28.07 -3.85 -8.90
N GLU A 26 28.55 -3.22 -9.97
CA GLU A 26 29.67 -3.67 -10.81
C GLU A 26 30.96 -2.89 -10.50
N ARG A 27 30.87 -1.84 -9.66
CA ARG A 27 31.95 -0.88 -9.43
C ARG A 27 32.65 -1.03 -8.08
N ILE A 28 32.02 -1.72 -7.15
CA ILE A 28 32.57 -1.95 -5.82
C ILE A 28 32.79 -3.45 -5.65
N SER A 29 33.88 -3.80 -4.99
CA SER A 29 34.25 -5.15 -4.59
C SER A 29 33.21 -5.76 -3.65
N GLU A 30 33.27 -7.08 -3.48
CA GLU A 30 32.41 -7.76 -2.49
C GLU A 30 32.72 -7.30 -1.05
N GLY A 31 33.95 -6.89 -0.76
CA GLY A 31 34.32 -6.30 0.54
C GLY A 31 33.58 -4.99 0.80
N GLU A 32 33.61 -4.06 -0.16
CA GLU A 32 32.88 -2.78 -0.08
C GLU A 32 31.35 -3.00 -0.04
N LYS A 33 30.80 -4.03 -0.72
CA LYS A 33 29.38 -4.39 -0.56
C LYS A 33 29.06 -4.83 0.85
N GLN A 34 29.96 -5.57 1.50
CA GLN A 34 29.78 -6.01 2.87
C GLN A 34 29.85 -4.83 3.84
N GLU A 35 30.84 -3.93 3.70
CA GLU A 35 30.94 -2.69 4.50
C GLU A 35 29.68 -1.84 4.37
N LEU A 36 29.18 -1.66 3.15
CA LEU A 36 27.94 -0.93 2.89
C LEU A 36 26.73 -1.60 3.55
N ALA A 37 26.71 -2.93 3.55
CA ALA A 37 25.64 -3.68 4.17
C ALA A 37 25.69 -3.60 5.70
N ASP A 38 26.90 -3.57 6.28
CA ASP A 38 27.11 -3.39 7.71
C ASP A 38 26.70 -1.96 8.14
N GLU A 39 27.00 -0.93 7.34
CA GLU A 39 26.54 0.45 7.57
C GLU A 39 24.99 0.54 7.57
N LEU A 40 24.35 -0.09 6.58
CA LEU A 40 22.89 -0.16 6.51
C LEU A 40 22.29 -0.96 7.68
N LEU A 41 22.94 -2.03 8.11
CA LEU A 41 22.52 -2.79 9.29
C LEU A 41 22.63 -1.94 10.54
N GLU A 42 23.71 -1.20 10.73
CA GLU A 42 23.89 -0.31 11.86
C GLU A 42 22.82 0.81 11.87
N LYS A 43 22.54 1.42 10.72
CA LYS A 43 21.43 2.39 10.57
C LYS A 43 20.09 1.77 10.94
N PHE A 44 19.85 0.53 10.53
CA PHE A 44 18.66 -0.22 10.88
C PHE A 44 18.59 -0.51 12.39
N GLU A 45 19.64 -1.01 13.01
CA GLU A 45 19.65 -1.36 14.43
C GLU A 45 19.42 -0.15 15.33
N ARG A 46 19.97 1.01 14.95
CA ARG A 46 19.75 2.24 15.69
C ARG A 46 18.29 2.70 15.66
N GLN A 47 17.56 2.44 14.56
CA GLN A 47 16.27 3.06 14.23
C GLN A 47 16.22 4.58 14.56
N ASP A 48 17.39 5.22 14.56
CA ASP A 48 17.55 6.58 15.06
C ASP A 48 17.35 7.53 13.90
N LEU A 49 16.12 7.96 13.75
CA LEU A 49 15.75 8.98 12.79
C LEU A 49 15.92 10.34 13.46
N GLU A 50 17.18 10.75 13.67
CA GLU A 50 17.50 12.03 14.32
C GLU A 50 16.76 13.21 13.69
N GLU A 51 16.52 13.15 12.38
CA GLU A 51 15.74 14.13 11.61
C GLU A 51 14.26 14.24 12.02
N PHE A 52 13.73 13.34 12.88
CA PHE A 52 12.34 13.27 13.31
C PHE A 52 12.13 13.32 14.82
N LYS A 53 13.18 13.17 15.64
CA LYS A 53 13.05 13.01 17.11
C LYS A 53 12.22 14.09 17.80
N GLU A 54 12.35 15.35 17.37
CA GLU A 54 11.62 16.48 17.97
C GLU A 54 10.12 16.52 17.59
N ASP A 55 9.75 15.87 16.49
CA ASP A 55 8.43 15.89 15.87
C ASP A 55 7.68 14.55 15.98
N GLU A 56 8.32 13.55 16.56
CA GLU A 56 7.78 12.23 16.78
C GLU A 56 6.86 12.21 17.99
N ILE A 57 5.70 11.59 17.81
CA ILE A 57 4.69 11.36 18.85
C ILE A 57 4.90 9.96 19.39
N GLU A 58 4.97 9.84 20.71
CA GLU A 58 5.07 8.53 21.34
C GLU A 58 3.86 7.65 21.00
N LEU A 59 4.13 6.44 20.55
CA LEU A 59 3.10 5.42 20.34
C LEU A 59 2.43 5.05 21.68
N SER A 60 1.11 5.10 21.72
CA SER A 60 0.35 4.58 22.85
C SER A 60 0.57 3.06 23.02
N PRO A 61 0.38 2.50 24.24
CA PRO A 61 0.48 1.05 24.47
C PRO A 61 -0.35 0.24 23.47
N ARG A 62 -1.54 0.76 23.15
CA ARG A 62 -2.46 0.15 22.22
C ARG A 62 -1.96 0.14 20.77
N GLN A 63 -1.34 1.23 20.32
CA GLN A 63 -0.70 1.27 19.01
C GLN A 63 0.47 0.28 18.92
N LYS A 64 1.25 0.13 20.00
CA LYS A 64 2.35 -0.87 20.08
C LYS A 64 1.80 -2.30 19.93
N GLU A 65 0.65 -2.61 20.54
CA GLU A 65 -0.04 -3.91 20.35
C GLU A 65 -0.50 -4.12 18.90
N LEU A 66 -1.09 -3.10 18.26
CA LEU A 66 -1.55 -3.17 16.87
C LEU A 66 -0.38 -3.38 15.87
N ILE A 67 0.80 -2.82 16.17
CA ILE A 67 2.01 -3.06 15.39
C ILE A 67 2.42 -4.53 15.47
N ILE A 68 2.45 -5.11 16.66
CA ILE A 68 2.77 -6.54 16.84
C ILE A 68 1.73 -7.41 16.10
N GLU A 69 0.45 -7.05 16.20
CA GLU A 69 -0.63 -7.77 15.55
C GLU A 69 -0.54 -7.74 14.02
N THR A 70 0.01 -6.66 13.45
CA THR A 70 0.27 -6.55 12.01
C THR A 70 1.12 -7.72 11.50
N ASN A 71 2.13 -8.17 12.24
CA ASN A 71 2.98 -9.29 11.84
C ASN A 71 2.20 -10.58 11.71
N ARG A 72 1.30 -10.85 12.66
CA ARG A 72 0.45 -12.05 12.66
C ARG A 72 -0.49 -12.04 11.46
N LEU A 73 -1.10 -10.89 11.16
CA LEU A 73 -2.01 -10.70 10.04
C LEU A 73 -1.31 -10.88 8.68
N ILE A 74 -0.16 -10.23 8.49
CA ILE A 74 0.66 -10.36 7.28
C ILE A 74 1.16 -11.79 7.12
N SER A 75 1.67 -12.40 8.19
CA SER A 75 2.14 -13.79 8.17
C SER A 75 1.05 -14.77 7.75
N HIS A 76 -0.17 -14.59 8.27
CA HIS A 76 -1.31 -15.43 7.88
C HIS A 76 -1.66 -15.27 6.39
N ALA A 77 -1.78 -14.02 5.92
CA ALA A 77 -2.17 -13.73 4.54
C ALA A 77 -1.11 -14.19 3.52
N LEU A 78 0.17 -13.88 3.77
CA LEU A 78 1.27 -14.30 2.91
C LEU A 78 1.50 -15.81 3.00
N GLY A 79 1.36 -16.41 4.18
CA GLY A 79 1.49 -17.86 4.40
C GLY A 79 0.48 -18.67 3.58
N GLY A 80 -0.76 -18.19 3.47
CA GLY A 80 -1.78 -18.78 2.58
C GLY A 80 -1.39 -18.81 1.10
N MET A 81 -0.40 -17.99 0.69
CA MET A 81 0.14 -17.95 -0.66
C MET A 81 1.50 -18.66 -0.80
N GLY A 82 1.99 -19.28 0.27
CA GLY A 82 3.32 -19.90 0.32
C GLY A 82 4.47 -18.88 0.41
N ILE A 83 4.20 -17.68 0.89
CA ILE A 83 5.18 -16.59 1.05
C ILE A 83 5.48 -16.42 2.53
N LYS A 84 6.76 -16.41 2.91
CA LYS A 84 7.19 -16.06 4.26
C LYS A 84 7.47 -14.54 4.31
N PRO A 85 6.96 -13.79 5.30
CA PRO A 85 7.40 -12.42 5.56
C PRO A 85 8.92 -12.36 5.72
N ARG A 86 9.54 -11.28 5.24
CA ARG A 86 10.99 -11.09 5.30
C ARG A 86 11.46 -10.51 6.62
N THR A 87 10.64 -9.66 7.22
CA THR A 87 10.96 -9.03 8.50
C THR A 87 9.73 -8.91 9.38
N GLU A 88 9.98 -8.95 10.68
CA GLU A 88 9.00 -8.57 11.68
C GLU A 88 8.99 -7.05 11.83
N ILE A 89 7.80 -6.45 11.92
CA ILE A 89 7.62 -5.03 12.20
C ILE A 89 7.53 -4.85 13.70
N THR A 90 8.46 -4.08 14.26
CA THR A 90 8.51 -3.82 15.70
C THR A 90 8.10 -2.37 15.99
N PRO A 91 7.63 -2.05 17.21
CA PRO A 91 7.28 -0.68 17.54
C PRO A 91 8.38 0.37 17.29
N PRO A 92 9.68 0.09 17.54
CA PRO A 92 10.76 1.02 17.17
C PRO A 92 10.88 1.32 15.68
N MET A 93 10.34 0.48 14.79
CA MET A 93 10.33 0.74 13.34
C MET A 93 9.19 1.65 12.91
N VAL A 94 8.23 1.97 13.78
CA VAL A 94 7.02 2.73 13.42
C VAL A 94 7.05 4.10 14.10
N HIS A 95 7.19 5.14 13.29
CA HIS A 95 7.33 6.51 13.74
C HIS A 95 6.05 7.28 13.44
N LEU A 96 5.38 7.76 14.48
CA LEU A 96 4.18 8.59 14.33
C LEU A 96 4.58 10.06 14.35
N MET A 97 4.41 10.78 13.25
CA MET A 97 4.88 12.17 13.13
C MET A 97 3.74 13.18 13.14
N ARG A 98 3.96 14.34 13.77
CA ARG A 98 3.05 15.49 13.62
C ARG A 98 2.81 15.82 12.16
N GLN A 99 1.60 16.28 11.83
CA GLN A 99 1.19 16.49 10.44
C GLN A 99 2.11 17.47 9.70
N ASP A 100 2.46 18.61 10.30
CA ASP A 100 3.30 19.62 9.68
C ASP A 100 4.74 19.12 9.44
N ALA A 101 5.26 18.33 10.39
CA ALA A 101 6.57 17.69 10.27
C ALA A 101 6.59 16.63 9.17
N PHE A 102 5.54 15.80 9.09
CA PHE A 102 5.37 14.81 8.02
C PHE A 102 5.30 15.48 6.64
N GLU A 103 4.57 16.58 6.50
CA GLU A 103 4.47 17.33 5.24
C GLU A 103 5.82 17.97 4.85
N LYS A 104 6.54 18.56 5.82
CA LYS A 104 7.92 19.05 5.62
C LYS A 104 8.85 17.93 5.16
N PHE A 105 8.75 16.75 5.77
CA PHE A 105 9.52 15.57 5.37
C PHE A 105 9.21 15.15 3.92
N CYS A 106 7.93 15.01 3.56
CA CYS A 106 7.51 14.67 2.20
C CYS A 106 8.05 15.67 1.18
N ASN A 107 7.98 16.96 1.49
CA ASN A 107 8.53 18.02 0.62
C ASN A 107 10.04 17.86 0.39
N ARG A 108 10.82 17.57 1.45
CA ARG A 108 12.28 17.33 1.34
C ARG A 108 12.61 16.10 0.49
N LYS A 109 11.76 15.07 0.50
CA LYS A 109 11.92 13.85 -0.31
C LYS A 109 11.39 13.99 -1.74
N GLY A 110 10.99 15.20 -2.16
CA GLY A 110 10.43 15.43 -3.50
C GLY A 110 9.03 14.84 -3.68
N LEU A 111 8.34 14.52 -2.59
CA LEU A 111 6.95 14.06 -2.57
C LEU A 111 5.97 15.23 -2.42
N LYS A 112 6.39 16.46 -2.79
CA LYS A 112 5.58 17.67 -2.65
C LYS A 112 4.27 17.54 -3.42
N GLY A 113 3.16 17.88 -2.76
CA GLY A 113 1.82 17.80 -3.32
C GLY A 113 1.27 16.38 -3.45
N ARG A 114 2.02 15.36 -3.04
CA ARG A 114 1.48 14.00 -2.92
C ARG A 114 0.71 13.89 -1.61
N LEU A 115 -0.51 13.40 -1.73
CA LEU A 115 -1.40 13.11 -0.62
C LEU A 115 -0.99 11.73 -0.07
N VAL A 116 -0.12 11.72 0.93
CA VAL A 116 0.38 10.49 1.55
C VAL A 116 0.13 10.56 3.05
N SER A 117 -0.30 9.46 3.66
CA SER A 117 -0.55 9.35 5.11
C SER A 117 0.41 8.40 5.84
N GLY A 118 1.27 7.73 5.09
CA GLY A 118 2.30 6.81 5.57
C GLY A 118 3.41 6.69 4.52
N LEU A 119 4.58 6.19 4.93
CA LEU A 119 5.61 5.75 4.00
C LEU A 119 6.50 4.67 4.61
N ALA A 120 6.87 3.70 3.79
CA ALA A 120 7.97 2.79 4.05
C ALA A 120 9.28 3.39 3.53
N SER A 121 10.23 3.58 4.44
CA SER A 121 11.61 3.96 4.12
C SER A 121 12.45 2.71 3.91
N VAL A 122 12.81 2.40 2.66
CA VAL A 122 13.60 1.21 2.32
C VAL A 122 14.99 1.22 2.98
N GLU A 123 15.67 2.36 2.97
CA GLU A 123 17.03 2.51 3.53
C GLU A 123 17.07 2.27 5.04
N LYS A 124 16.08 2.81 5.75
CA LYS A 124 16.02 2.80 7.22
C LYS A 124 15.18 1.63 7.77
N GLN A 125 14.46 0.94 6.87
CA GLN A 125 13.36 0.03 7.17
C GLN A 125 12.38 0.56 8.22
N ALA A 126 12.11 1.85 8.12
CA ALA A 126 11.20 2.56 9.00
C ALA A 126 9.85 2.73 8.31
N ILE A 127 8.79 2.69 9.10
CA ILE A 127 7.43 3.05 8.72
C ILE A 127 7.14 4.40 9.37
N ILE A 128 6.90 5.43 8.57
CA ILE A 128 6.59 6.76 9.10
C ILE A 128 5.12 7.04 8.79
N ILE A 129 4.33 7.34 9.81
CA ILE A 129 2.88 7.55 9.70
C ILE A 129 2.54 8.99 10.08
N LYS A 130 1.71 9.64 9.26
CA LYS A 130 1.17 10.96 9.57
C LYS A 130 0.15 10.86 10.70
N ALA A 131 0.42 11.55 11.81
CA ALA A 131 -0.52 11.66 12.91
C ALA A 131 -1.79 12.39 12.50
N GLY A 132 -2.88 12.05 13.17
CA GLY A 132 -4.19 12.63 12.96
C GLY A 132 -5.21 11.93 13.84
N LYS A 133 -6.48 12.33 13.73
CA LYS A 133 -7.60 11.66 14.40
C LYS A 133 -7.90 10.35 13.68
N HIS A 134 -7.05 9.36 13.90
CA HIS A 134 -7.21 8.02 13.35
C HIS A 134 -7.78 7.14 14.44
N ASP A 135 -8.85 6.40 14.13
CA ASP A 135 -9.23 5.29 14.98
C ASP A 135 -8.19 4.16 14.88
N GLU A 136 -8.31 3.15 15.74
CA GLU A 136 -7.39 2.02 15.76
C GLU A 136 -7.35 1.24 14.43
N LEU A 137 -8.48 1.17 13.73
CA LEU A 137 -8.60 0.45 12.47
C LEU A 137 -7.81 1.16 11.36
N VAL A 138 -7.90 2.48 11.28
CA VAL A 138 -7.12 3.31 10.35
C VAL A 138 -5.63 3.23 10.66
N PHE A 139 -5.26 3.28 11.95
CA PHE A 139 -3.86 3.12 12.32
C PHE A 139 -3.34 1.75 11.89
N LEU A 140 -4.07 0.68 12.23
CA LEU A 140 -3.72 -0.69 11.86
C LEU A 140 -3.63 -0.86 10.34
N SER A 141 -4.57 -0.31 9.58
CA SER A 141 -4.56 -0.43 8.11
C SER A 141 -3.33 0.20 7.49
N ARG A 142 -2.89 1.36 7.99
CA ARG A 142 -1.68 2.03 7.51
C ARG A 142 -0.42 1.29 7.89
N VAL A 143 -0.34 0.79 9.12
CA VAL A 143 0.81 -0.04 9.54
C VAL A 143 0.89 -1.27 8.66
N ILE A 144 -0.22 -1.95 8.37
CA ILE A 144 -0.26 -3.10 7.44
C ILE A 144 0.24 -2.69 6.04
N HIS A 145 -0.26 -1.58 5.48
CA HIS A 145 0.12 -1.11 4.15
C HIS A 145 1.63 -0.87 4.03
N GLU A 146 2.19 -0.08 4.93
CA GLU A 146 3.62 0.22 4.89
C GLU A 146 4.47 -1.00 5.27
N ALA A 147 3.98 -1.86 6.17
CA ALA A 147 4.64 -3.12 6.51
C ALA A 147 4.74 -4.09 5.33
N LEU A 148 3.73 -4.12 4.45
CA LEU A 148 3.77 -4.91 3.21
C LEU A 148 4.84 -4.38 2.25
N HIS A 149 5.01 -3.07 2.14
CA HIS A 149 6.12 -2.47 1.40
C HIS A 149 7.47 -2.89 1.97
N VAL A 150 7.63 -2.81 3.30
CA VAL A 150 8.86 -3.25 4.00
C VAL A 150 9.13 -4.75 3.80
N ASN A 151 8.08 -5.58 3.77
CA ASN A 151 8.19 -7.02 3.57
C ASN A 151 8.33 -7.47 2.11
N SER A 152 8.14 -6.55 1.15
CA SER A 152 8.23 -6.85 -0.28
C SER A 152 9.66 -7.24 -0.69
N PHE A 153 9.83 -7.70 -1.94
CA PHE A 153 11.19 -7.91 -2.45
C PHE A 153 11.90 -6.57 -2.61
N ILE A 154 13.02 -6.38 -1.91
CA ILE A 154 13.85 -5.18 -2.00
C ILE A 154 15.19 -5.52 -2.66
N SER A 155 15.65 -4.65 -3.56
CA SER A 155 17.05 -4.63 -4.00
C SER A 155 17.50 -3.21 -4.20
N VAL A 156 18.76 -2.94 -3.92
CA VAL A 156 19.37 -1.64 -4.10
C VAL A 156 20.47 -1.67 -5.13
N GLN A 157 20.84 -0.49 -5.62
CA GLN A 157 21.97 -0.32 -6.51
C GLN A 157 22.80 0.88 -6.09
N THR A 158 24.09 0.80 -6.40
CA THR A 158 24.99 1.94 -6.33
C THR A 158 24.72 2.92 -7.47
N VAL A 159 24.82 4.22 -7.18
CA VAL A 159 24.79 5.33 -8.12
C VAL A 159 25.91 6.30 -7.79
N ASP A 160 26.38 7.04 -8.79
CA ASP A 160 27.35 8.12 -8.55
C ASP A 160 26.63 9.31 -7.94
N MET A 161 27.22 9.87 -6.89
CA MET A 161 26.72 11.08 -6.25
C MET A 161 27.21 12.32 -7.01
N ALA A 162 26.57 13.47 -6.75
CA ALA A 162 27.07 14.75 -7.24
C ALA A 162 28.45 15.06 -6.64
N GLU A 163 29.25 15.88 -7.32
CA GLU A 163 30.69 16.10 -7.03
C GLU A 163 30.99 16.70 -5.64
N ASP A 164 29.97 17.16 -4.91
CA ASP A 164 30.10 17.86 -3.63
C ASP A 164 29.98 16.95 -2.38
N THR A 165 29.92 15.62 -2.53
CA THR A 165 29.87 14.68 -1.39
C THR A 165 31.21 13.94 -1.20
N GLU A 166 31.72 13.88 0.03
CA GLU A 166 32.95 13.12 0.37
C GLU A 166 32.86 11.63 -0.04
N GLN A 167 31.65 11.09 -0.17
CA GLN A 167 31.36 9.79 -0.76
C GLN A 167 31.01 9.93 -2.24
N ASN A 168 31.79 9.27 -3.12
CA ASN A 168 31.55 9.28 -4.57
C ASN A 168 30.39 8.35 -5.02
N VAL A 169 29.91 7.47 -4.13
CA VAL A 169 28.92 6.44 -4.44
C VAL A 169 27.81 6.46 -3.40
N GLY A 170 26.57 6.60 -3.87
CA GLY A 170 25.36 6.52 -3.05
C GLY A 170 24.57 5.24 -3.34
N ILE A 171 23.58 4.95 -2.50
CA ILE A 171 22.64 3.84 -2.68
C ILE A 171 21.28 4.39 -3.04
N VAL A 172 20.64 3.77 -4.02
CA VAL A 172 19.22 3.99 -4.28
C VAL A 172 18.48 2.67 -4.41
N GLU A 173 17.19 2.71 -4.13
CA GLU A 173 16.28 1.62 -4.46
C GLU A 173 16.38 1.30 -5.95
N ARG A 174 16.76 0.06 -6.25
CA ARG A 174 16.68 -0.50 -7.61
C ARG A 174 15.32 -1.14 -7.83
N ARG A 175 14.78 -1.77 -6.80
CA ARG A 175 13.47 -2.41 -6.81
C ARG A 175 12.91 -2.52 -5.40
N ALA A 176 11.63 -2.24 -5.26
CA ALA A 176 10.80 -2.56 -4.09
C ALA A 176 9.47 -3.11 -4.59
N GLY A 177 9.13 -4.35 -4.24
CA GLY A 177 7.93 -5.02 -4.74
C GLY A 177 7.95 -5.20 -6.27
N LEU A 178 6.96 -4.59 -6.93
CA LEU A 178 6.88 -4.50 -8.40
C LEU A 178 7.62 -3.29 -8.97
N ARG A 179 7.95 -2.29 -8.16
CA ARG A 179 8.62 -1.06 -8.60
C ARG A 179 10.01 -1.35 -9.11
N ILE A 180 10.41 -0.76 -10.24
CA ILE A 180 11.76 -0.95 -10.79
C ILE A 180 12.33 0.39 -11.20
N ARG A 181 13.52 0.70 -10.68
CA ARG A 181 14.29 1.87 -11.08
C ARG A 181 15.11 1.56 -12.32
N GLU A 182 14.97 2.41 -13.32
CA GLU A 182 15.93 2.48 -14.42
C GLU A 182 17.31 2.92 -13.91
N THR A 183 18.37 2.32 -14.44
CA THR A 183 19.72 2.87 -14.31
C THR A 183 20.01 3.73 -15.53
N LYS A 184 20.34 5.01 -15.35
CA LYS A 184 20.77 5.89 -16.44
C LYS A 184 22.29 6.00 -16.44
N ILE A 185 22.90 6.03 -17.63
CA ILE A 185 24.32 6.35 -17.79
C ILE A 185 24.40 7.68 -18.52
N GLN A 186 25.01 8.68 -17.89
CA GLN A 186 25.23 10.01 -18.45
C GLN A 186 26.67 10.43 -18.17
N ASP A 187 27.43 10.75 -19.20
CA ASP A 187 28.84 11.15 -19.10
C ASP A 187 29.72 10.14 -18.33
N GLY A 188 29.43 8.85 -18.51
CA GLY A 188 30.10 7.76 -17.78
C GLY A 188 29.64 7.60 -16.33
N LYS A 189 28.79 8.51 -15.81
CA LYS A 189 28.22 8.44 -14.47
C LYS A 189 26.92 7.62 -14.45
N LYS A 190 26.77 6.77 -13.45
CA LYS A 190 25.60 5.91 -13.21
C LYS A 190 24.61 6.64 -12.31
N LEU A 191 23.51 7.11 -12.87
CA LEU A 191 22.50 7.92 -12.19
C LEU A 191 21.22 7.12 -11.92
N ALA A 192 20.49 7.54 -10.89
CA ALA A 192 19.16 7.04 -10.59
C ALA A 192 18.17 7.52 -11.68
N GLY A 193 17.58 6.58 -12.42
CA GLY A 193 16.58 6.88 -13.43
C GLY A 193 15.14 6.88 -12.91
N THR A 194 14.21 6.81 -13.86
CA THR A 194 12.77 6.80 -13.61
C THR A 194 12.33 5.52 -12.90
N MET A 195 11.30 5.61 -12.06
CA MET A 195 10.66 4.46 -11.42
C MET A 195 9.48 3.96 -12.27
N PHE A 196 9.48 2.68 -12.63
CA PHE A 196 8.37 2.01 -13.30
C PHE A 196 7.49 1.26 -12.30
N PHE A 197 6.24 1.00 -12.69
CA PHE A 197 5.25 0.24 -11.91
C PHE A 197 4.88 0.83 -10.53
N ASN A 198 5.17 2.11 -10.27
CA ASN A 198 4.84 2.73 -8.97
C ASN A 198 3.36 2.61 -8.61
N ASP A 199 2.49 2.99 -9.53
CA ASP A 199 1.04 2.95 -9.34
C ASP A 199 0.51 1.53 -9.19
N LEU A 200 1.05 0.59 -9.96
CA LEU A 200 0.64 -0.82 -9.90
C LEU A 200 1.05 -1.46 -8.57
N ASP A 201 2.26 -1.18 -8.08
CA ASP A 201 2.74 -1.72 -6.80
C ASP A 201 1.88 -1.25 -5.62
N GLU A 202 1.58 0.06 -5.56
CA GLU A 202 0.68 0.61 -4.55
C GLU A 202 -0.71 -0.03 -4.62
N ALA A 203 -1.29 -0.22 -5.82
CA ALA A 203 -2.58 -0.89 -5.97
C ALA A 203 -2.57 -2.35 -5.48
N VAL A 204 -1.48 -3.08 -5.72
CA VAL A 204 -1.32 -4.46 -5.26
C VAL A 204 -1.20 -4.53 -3.74
N VAL A 205 -0.38 -3.64 -3.15
CA VAL A 205 -0.21 -3.55 -1.69
C VAL A 205 -1.52 -3.17 -1.03
N GLU A 206 -2.20 -2.15 -1.55
CA GLU A 206 -3.50 -1.68 -1.09
C GLU A 206 -4.57 -2.79 -1.13
N LYS A 207 -4.64 -3.53 -2.24
CA LYS A 207 -5.58 -4.66 -2.38
C LYS A 207 -5.32 -5.72 -1.31
N LEU A 208 -4.05 -6.04 -1.06
CA LEU A 208 -3.67 -7.02 -0.04
C LEU A 208 -3.96 -6.50 1.37
N THR A 209 -3.71 -5.22 1.66
CA THR A 209 -4.09 -4.56 2.91
C THR A 209 -5.59 -4.71 3.17
N LEU A 210 -6.42 -4.40 2.19
CA LEU A 210 -7.88 -4.54 2.28
C LEU A 210 -8.30 -6.00 2.46
N ASP A 211 -7.67 -6.94 1.74
CA ASP A 211 -7.97 -8.35 1.91
C ASP A 211 -7.59 -8.85 3.32
N ILE A 212 -6.48 -8.39 3.88
CA ILE A 212 -6.10 -8.68 5.27
C ILE A 212 -7.15 -8.12 6.24
N ILE A 213 -7.57 -6.86 6.04
CA ILE A 213 -8.54 -6.17 6.88
C ILE A 213 -9.95 -6.78 6.79
N ARG A 214 -10.35 -7.30 5.62
CA ARG A 214 -11.63 -8.00 5.52
C ARG A 214 -11.63 -9.37 6.16
N ASN A 215 -10.45 -9.97 6.26
CA ASN A 215 -10.25 -11.24 6.91
C ASN A 215 -9.81 -11.10 8.38
N LEU A 216 -10.05 -9.95 9.03
CA LEU A 216 -9.79 -9.68 10.47
C LEU A 216 -10.58 -10.58 11.43
N ASN A 217 -11.23 -11.64 10.95
CA ASN A 217 -11.89 -12.64 11.78
C ASN A 217 -10.92 -13.40 12.71
N ILE A 218 -9.64 -13.03 12.70
CA ILE A 218 -8.59 -13.59 13.53
C ILE A 218 -8.35 -12.63 14.71
N ARG A 219 -8.82 -12.99 15.91
CA ARG A 219 -8.38 -12.55 17.26
C ARG A 219 -7.95 -11.08 17.49
N ILE A 220 -8.49 -10.12 16.76
CA ILE A 220 -8.26 -8.70 17.08
C ILE A 220 -9.21 -8.27 18.21
N SER A 221 -8.87 -7.16 18.88
CA SER A 221 -9.75 -6.54 19.87
C SER A 221 -11.19 -6.37 19.34
N PRO A 222 -12.19 -6.47 20.24
CA PRO A 222 -13.58 -6.18 19.89
C PRO A 222 -13.77 -4.80 19.26
N ASP A 223 -12.99 -3.79 19.65
CA ASP A 223 -13.16 -2.41 19.20
C ASP A 223 -12.79 -2.21 17.72
N VAL A 224 -11.66 -2.74 17.26
CA VAL A 224 -11.28 -2.68 15.84
C VAL A 224 -12.25 -3.47 14.99
N LYS A 225 -12.67 -4.65 15.48
CA LYS A 225 -13.68 -5.48 14.80
C LYS A 225 -15.00 -4.72 14.67
N ASN A 226 -15.45 -4.07 15.74
CA ASN A 226 -16.67 -3.27 15.76
C ASN A 226 -16.58 -2.06 14.81
N SER A 227 -15.45 -1.34 14.79
CA SER A 227 -15.23 -0.25 13.81
C SER A 227 -15.32 -0.78 12.37
N PHE A 228 -14.68 -1.90 12.07
CA PHE A 228 -14.74 -2.53 10.75
C PHE A 228 -16.16 -2.97 10.37
N GLU A 229 -16.89 -3.62 11.28
CA GLU A 229 -18.27 -4.07 11.05
C GLU A 229 -19.21 -2.89 10.77
N LYS A 230 -19.07 -1.78 11.50
CA LYS A 230 -19.81 -0.54 11.26
C LYS A 230 -19.47 0.07 9.90
N SER A 231 -18.17 0.16 9.57
CA SER A 231 -17.70 0.61 8.26
C SER A 231 -18.28 -0.21 7.12
N GLU A 232 -18.23 -1.55 7.20
CA GLU A 232 -18.78 -2.44 6.16
C GLU A 232 -20.31 -2.41 6.08
N LYS A 233 -21.01 -2.31 7.23
CA LYS A 233 -22.47 -2.15 7.24
C LYS A 233 -22.87 -0.85 6.55
N PHE A 234 -22.24 0.26 6.93
CA PHE A 234 -22.55 1.56 6.35
C PHE A 234 -22.20 1.64 4.86
N ARG A 235 -21.07 1.06 4.45
CA ARG A 235 -20.68 0.93 3.04
C ARG A 235 -21.77 0.24 2.21
N LYS A 236 -22.35 -0.86 2.71
CA LYS A 236 -23.44 -1.58 2.03
C LYS A 236 -24.69 -0.72 1.89
N ILE A 237 -25.07 0.01 2.94
CA ILE A 237 -26.21 0.94 2.91
C ILE A 237 -26.00 2.01 1.83
N LEU A 238 -24.80 2.61 1.76
CA LEU A 238 -24.48 3.61 0.73
C LEU A 238 -24.58 3.02 -0.69
N ILE A 239 -24.08 1.80 -0.91
CA ILE A 239 -24.17 1.11 -2.20
C ILE A 239 -25.63 0.91 -2.60
N GLU A 240 -26.46 0.38 -1.71
CA GLU A 240 -27.87 0.13 -1.96
C GLU A 240 -28.62 1.44 -2.26
N TYR A 241 -28.31 2.50 -1.52
CA TYR A 241 -28.87 3.83 -1.74
C TYR A 241 -28.47 4.39 -3.11
N ILE A 242 -27.19 4.32 -3.49
CA ILE A 242 -26.71 4.76 -4.81
C ILE A 242 -27.40 3.97 -5.93
N GLN A 243 -27.53 2.65 -5.78
CA GLN A 243 -28.24 1.83 -6.76
C GLN A 243 -29.72 2.21 -6.87
N LYS A 244 -30.37 2.54 -5.76
CA LYS A 244 -31.76 3.02 -5.75
C LYS A 244 -31.87 4.35 -6.51
N VAL A 245 -31.01 5.31 -6.19
CA VAL A 245 -30.94 6.61 -6.86
C VAL A 245 -30.75 6.44 -8.37
N PHE A 246 -29.84 5.55 -8.80
CA PHE A 246 -29.62 5.27 -10.21
C PHE A 246 -30.85 4.68 -10.90
N ARG A 247 -31.57 3.75 -10.25
CA ARG A 247 -32.80 3.16 -10.80
C ARG A 247 -33.93 4.19 -10.94
N GLU A 248 -34.10 5.06 -9.95
CA GLU A 248 -35.22 6.00 -9.90
C GLU A 248 -34.98 7.25 -10.76
N LYS A 249 -33.75 7.77 -10.75
CA LYS A 249 -33.41 9.09 -11.31
C LYS A 249 -32.37 9.05 -12.42
N GLY A 250 -31.73 7.91 -12.69
CA GLY A 250 -30.58 7.82 -13.62
C GLY A 250 -30.86 8.35 -15.03
N LYS A 251 -32.08 8.22 -15.55
CA LYS A 251 -32.47 8.78 -16.86
C LYS A 251 -32.59 10.30 -16.89
N GLN A 252 -32.76 10.93 -15.73
CA GLN A 252 -32.94 12.37 -15.55
C GLN A 252 -31.65 13.06 -15.12
N MET A 253 -30.65 12.29 -14.70
CA MET A 253 -29.35 12.80 -14.32
C MET A 253 -28.59 13.33 -15.53
N SER A 254 -27.91 14.45 -15.33
CA SER A 254 -26.88 14.93 -16.24
C SER A 254 -25.71 13.93 -16.33
N HIS A 255 -24.90 14.08 -17.38
CA HIS A 255 -23.70 13.26 -17.53
C HIS A 255 -22.73 13.40 -16.33
N GLY A 256 -22.60 14.62 -15.77
CA GLY A 256 -21.75 14.87 -14.60
C GLY A 256 -22.24 14.13 -13.36
N GLU A 257 -23.54 14.20 -13.07
CA GLU A 257 -24.15 13.47 -11.93
C GLU A 257 -24.00 11.95 -12.08
N LEU A 258 -24.19 11.42 -13.30
CA LEU A 258 -23.96 10.00 -13.57
C LEU A 258 -22.52 9.57 -13.32
N LEU A 259 -21.56 10.41 -13.72
CA LEU A 259 -20.14 10.16 -13.45
C LEU A 259 -19.85 10.18 -11.96
N GLU A 260 -20.32 11.18 -11.21
CA GLU A 260 -20.10 11.28 -9.75
C GLU A 260 -20.70 10.11 -8.97
N VAL A 261 -21.96 9.76 -9.25
CA VAL A 261 -22.65 8.66 -8.58
C VAL A 261 -22.03 7.31 -8.97
N GLY A 262 -21.73 7.11 -10.25
CA GLY A 262 -21.04 5.91 -10.73
C GLY A 262 -19.65 5.78 -10.10
N ASN A 263 -18.93 6.88 -9.99
CA ASN A 263 -17.63 6.96 -9.32
C ASN A 263 -17.71 6.52 -7.86
N MET A 264 -18.65 7.05 -7.09
CA MET A 264 -18.83 6.65 -5.69
C MET A 264 -19.25 5.19 -5.56
N TYR A 265 -20.17 4.73 -6.43
CA TYR A 265 -20.56 3.33 -6.48
C TYR A 265 -19.33 2.42 -6.65
N MET A 266 -18.44 2.75 -7.58
CA MET A 266 -17.25 1.94 -7.87
C MET A 266 -16.28 1.91 -6.68
N VAL A 267 -16.04 3.05 -6.03
CA VAL A 267 -15.19 3.14 -4.83
C VAL A 267 -15.75 2.28 -3.70
N LEU A 268 -17.04 2.41 -3.40
CA LEU A 268 -17.67 1.63 -2.34
C LEU A 268 -17.75 0.14 -2.70
N ASN A 269 -18.18 -0.19 -3.92
CA ASN A 269 -18.50 -1.55 -4.35
C ASN A 269 -17.26 -2.43 -4.52
N TRP A 270 -16.14 -1.86 -4.98
CA TRP A 270 -14.87 -2.60 -5.08
C TRP A 270 -14.19 -2.79 -3.73
N GLY A 271 -14.88 -2.43 -2.65
CA GLY A 271 -14.39 -2.61 -1.30
C GLY A 271 -13.09 -1.83 -1.09
N ALA A 272 -12.96 -0.69 -1.75
CA ALA A 272 -11.69 0.01 -1.87
C ALA A 272 -11.43 0.94 -0.68
N ILE A 273 -12.28 0.91 0.35
CA ILE A 273 -12.26 1.94 1.38
C ILE A 273 -12.78 1.45 2.72
N LEU A 274 -12.10 1.86 3.79
CA LEU A 274 -12.66 1.93 5.13
C LEU A 274 -13.31 3.30 5.29
N LEU A 275 -14.38 3.34 6.08
CA LEU A 275 -15.18 4.54 6.34
C LEU A 275 -15.00 4.91 7.83
N PRO A 276 -13.96 5.70 8.19
CA PRO A 276 -13.65 6.00 9.60
C PRO A 276 -14.80 6.71 10.32
N GLU A 277 -15.55 7.53 9.60
CA GLU A 277 -16.71 8.28 10.10
C GLU A 277 -18.02 7.46 10.03
N ALA A 278 -17.95 6.18 9.66
CA ALA A 278 -19.14 5.34 9.50
C ALA A 278 -19.97 5.25 10.77
N ASP A 279 -19.36 5.22 11.95
CA ASP A 279 -20.12 5.12 13.20
C ASP A 279 -21.07 6.31 13.39
N GLU A 280 -20.57 7.52 13.16
CA GLU A 280 -21.38 8.73 13.31
C GLU A 280 -22.51 8.78 12.28
N PHE A 281 -22.19 8.55 11.01
CA PHE A 281 -23.20 8.58 9.95
C PHE A 281 -24.22 7.44 10.08
N LEU A 282 -23.78 6.23 10.43
CA LEU A 282 -24.65 5.08 10.64
C LEU A 282 -25.62 5.35 11.79
N ARG A 283 -25.14 5.85 12.94
CA ARG A 283 -26.00 6.19 14.07
C ARG A 283 -27.05 7.23 13.69
N ARG A 284 -26.64 8.32 13.02
CA ARG A 284 -27.56 9.38 12.56
C ARG A 284 -28.61 8.84 11.59
N TYR A 285 -28.21 7.93 10.69
CA TYR A 285 -29.11 7.31 9.73
C TYR A 285 -30.08 6.35 10.42
N GLU A 286 -29.63 5.53 11.36
CA GLU A 286 -30.48 4.59 12.11
C GLU A 286 -31.50 5.31 13.00
N GLU A 287 -31.13 6.45 13.59
CA GLU A 287 -32.03 7.25 14.44
C GLU A 287 -33.12 7.98 13.63
N SER A 288 -32.80 8.46 12.42
CA SER A 288 -33.69 9.32 11.62
C SER A 288 -34.38 8.59 10.47
N SER A 289 -33.77 7.53 9.95
CA SER A 289 -34.09 6.93 8.65
C SER A 289 -34.10 7.93 7.47
N ASP A 290 -33.43 9.08 7.63
CA ASP A 290 -33.45 10.17 6.66
C ASP A 290 -32.42 9.93 5.55
N PRO A 291 -32.84 9.78 4.27
CA PRO A 291 -31.92 9.64 3.13
C PRO A 291 -30.93 10.81 2.99
N LEU A 292 -31.25 12.00 3.50
CA LEU A 292 -30.35 13.15 3.47
C LEU A 292 -29.04 12.88 4.23
N VAL A 293 -29.05 12.02 5.25
CA VAL A 293 -27.83 11.59 5.95
C VAL A 293 -26.91 10.81 5.02
N LEU A 294 -27.47 9.98 4.14
CA LEU A 294 -26.70 9.21 3.16
C LEU A 294 -26.15 10.11 2.06
N GLU A 295 -26.91 11.11 1.61
CA GLU A 295 -26.43 12.13 0.65
C GLU A 295 -25.28 12.94 1.23
N GLN A 296 -25.40 13.38 2.49
CA GLN A 296 -24.33 14.06 3.22
C GLN A 296 -23.09 13.19 3.38
N ALA A 297 -23.27 11.90 3.68
CA ALA A 297 -22.15 10.96 3.77
C ALA A 297 -21.45 10.77 2.42
N ILE A 298 -22.21 10.65 1.32
CA ILE A 298 -21.66 10.56 -0.03
C ILE A 298 -20.85 11.81 -0.37
N SER A 299 -21.42 13.00 -0.15
CA SER A 299 -20.71 14.26 -0.36
C SER A 299 -19.46 14.33 0.49
N PHE A 300 -19.55 14.00 1.79
CA PHE A 300 -18.41 13.99 2.69
C PHE A 300 -17.28 13.11 2.17
N TYR A 301 -17.56 11.85 1.81
CA TYR A 301 -16.51 10.95 1.33
C TYR A 301 -15.97 11.33 -0.06
N LEU A 302 -16.81 11.89 -0.94
CA LEU A 302 -16.34 12.45 -2.21
C LEU A 302 -15.44 13.67 -2.00
N ASP A 303 -15.80 14.59 -1.11
CA ASP A 303 -15.00 15.77 -0.79
C ASP A 303 -13.68 15.38 -0.13
N GLN A 304 -13.71 14.42 0.80
CA GLN A 304 -12.53 13.85 1.43
C GLN A 304 -11.64 13.15 0.39
N GLU A 305 -12.22 12.44 -0.57
CA GLU A 305 -11.47 11.78 -1.65
C GLU A 305 -10.81 12.81 -2.56
N MET A 306 -11.56 13.82 -3.00
CA MET A 306 -11.09 14.89 -3.88
C MET A 306 -10.05 15.80 -3.22
N SER A 307 -10.17 16.05 -1.91
CA SER A 307 -9.18 16.79 -1.12
C SER A 307 -7.98 15.93 -0.71
N GLY A 308 -8.03 14.62 -0.95
CA GLY A 308 -7.03 13.67 -0.47
C GLY A 308 -6.98 13.50 1.05
N VAL A 309 -8.00 13.95 1.78
CA VAL A 309 -8.10 13.75 3.23
C VAL A 309 -8.61 12.32 3.52
N MET A 310 -9.34 11.70 2.59
CA MET A 310 -9.56 10.24 2.52
C MET A 310 -8.32 9.45 2.01
N THR A 311 -7.12 9.97 2.27
CA THR A 311 -5.81 9.33 2.01
C THR A 311 -5.60 7.98 2.68
N HIS A 312 -6.58 7.54 3.46
CA HIS A 312 -6.65 6.22 4.05
C HIS A 312 -6.47 5.12 2.99
N PHE A 313 -6.89 5.40 1.75
CA PHE A 313 -6.74 4.56 0.57
C PHE A 313 -6.57 5.44 -0.71
N GLY A 314 -5.53 6.29 -0.76
CA GLY A 314 -5.35 7.36 -1.77
C GLY A 314 -5.14 6.94 -3.23
N TYR A 315 -5.10 5.63 -3.51
CA TYR A 315 -4.75 5.08 -4.83
C TYR A 315 -5.96 4.64 -5.65
N ARG A 316 -7.00 5.48 -5.72
CA ARG A 316 -8.28 5.13 -6.36
C ARG A 316 -8.12 4.76 -7.83
N SER A 317 -7.49 5.61 -8.64
CA SER A 317 -7.29 5.33 -10.07
C SER A 317 -6.44 4.08 -10.26
N GLN A 318 -5.47 3.84 -9.38
CA GLN A 318 -4.60 2.68 -9.43
C GLN A 318 -5.34 1.39 -9.05
N ARG A 319 -6.19 1.39 -8.01
CA ARG A 319 -7.06 0.26 -7.67
C ARG A 319 -8.00 -0.07 -8.82
N ILE A 320 -8.62 0.96 -9.39
CA ILE A 320 -9.54 0.80 -10.51
C ILE A 320 -8.82 0.18 -11.71
N GLY A 321 -7.65 0.72 -12.05
CA GLY A 321 -6.80 0.19 -13.11
C GLY A 321 -6.36 -1.26 -12.84
N PHE A 322 -6.00 -1.57 -11.59
CA PHE A 322 -5.58 -2.91 -11.20
C PHE A 322 -6.72 -3.94 -11.29
N GLU A 323 -7.90 -3.63 -10.76
CA GLU A 323 -9.07 -4.53 -10.86
C GLU A 323 -9.49 -4.74 -12.32
N LYS A 324 -9.47 -3.67 -13.14
CA LYS A 324 -9.72 -3.79 -14.58
C LYS A 324 -8.68 -4.70 -15.24
N LEU A 325 -7.39 -4.49 -14.96
CA LEU A 325 -6.29 -5.31 -15.47
C LEU A 325 -6.45 -6.79 -15.08
N VAL A 326 -6.72 -7.07 -13.81
CA VAL A 326 -6.95 -8.42 -13.28
C VAL A 326 -8.16 -9.08 -13.96
N SER A 327 -9.26 -8.34 -14.12
CA SER A 327 -10.47 -8.84 -14.77
C SER A 327 -10.22 -9.20 -16.23
N VAL A 328 -9.54 -8.34 -17.00
CA VAL A 328 -9.24 -8.62 -18.42
C VAL A 328 -8.30 -9.82 -18.56
N ILE A 329 -7.27 -9.93 -17.73
CA ILE A 329 -6.38 -11.10 -17.71
C ILE A 329 -7.17 -12.37 -17.43
N PHE A 330 -8.02 -12.37 -16.39
CA PHE A 330 -8.86 -13.53 -16.08
C PHE A 330 -9.78 -13.91 -17.25
N GLN A 331 -10.45 -12.93 -17.87
CA GLN A 331 -11.38 -13.19 -18.97
C GLN A 331 -10.72 -13.79 -20.21
N LYS A 332 -9.47 -13.39 -20.51
CA LYS A 332 -8.71 -13.85 -21.69
C LYS A 332 -7.90 -15.12 -21.44
N ASN A 333 -7.79 -15.58 -20.19
CA ASN A 333 -6.99 -16.74 -19.80
C ASN A 333 -7.79 -17.64 -18.82
N LYS A 334 -9.08 -17.89 -19.09
CA LYS A 334 -9.97 -18.67 -18.19
C LYS A 334 -9.57 -20.14 -18.05
N GLU A 335 -8.80 -20.64 -19.00
CA GLU A 335 -8.19 -21.97 -19.00
C GLU A 335 -7.03 -22.09 -18.00
N ASP A 336 -6.37 -20.97 -17.70
CA ASP A 336 -5.21 -20.92 -16.80
C ASP A 336 -5.58 -20.48 -15.37
N PHE A 337 -6.73 -19.81 -15.21
CA PHE A 337 -7.17 -19.24 -13.94
C PHE A 337 -8.64 -19.54 -13.65
N ASN A 338 -8.94 -19.91 -12.40
CA ASN A 338 -10.29 -20.18 -11.92
C ASN A 338 -10.98 -18.92 -11.39
N SER A 339 -10.23 -17.86 -11.08
CA SER A 339 -10.79 -16.62 -10.55
C SER A 339 -9.86 -15.42 -10.73
N THR A 340 -10.44 -14.21 -10.60
CA THR A 340 -9.67 -12.96 -10.49
C THR A 340 -8.74 -12.94 -9.27
N LYS A 341 -9.06 -13.68 -8.21
CA LYS A 341 -8.19 -13.80 -7.02
C LYS A 341 -6.89 -14.53 -7.34
N GLU A 342 -6.92 -15.57 -8.18
CA GLU A 342 -5.71 -16.27 -8.62
C GLU A 342 -4.81 -15.36 -9.47
N VAL A 343 -5.42 -14.55 -10.33
CA VAL A 343 -4.70 -13.54 -11.11
C VAL A 343 -4.08 -12.49 -10.18
N ALA A 344 -4.83 -11.92 -9.23
CA ALA A 344 -4.29 -10.97 -8.26
C ALA A 344 -3.14 -11.57 -7.43
N ALA A 345 -3.25 -12.84 -7.04
CA ALA A 345 -2.20 -13.56 -6.33
C ALA A 345 -0.89 -13.69 -7.14
N LEU A 346 -0.95 -13.68 -8.48
CA LEU A 346 0.23 -13.63 -9.33
C LEU A 346 1.03 -12.33 -9.14
N PHE A 347 0.33 -11.19 -9.07
CA PHE A 347 0.96 -9.89 -8.82
C PHE A 347 1.56 -9.81 -7.41
N ILE A 348 0.80 -10.26 -6.41
CA ILE A 348 1.29 -10.32 -5.02
C ILE A 348 2.54 -11.21 -4.94
N LYS A 349 2.50 -12.43 -5.48
CA LYS A 349 3.67 -13.32 -5.53
C LYS A 349 4.87 -12.66 -6.21
N ALA A 350 4.65 -11.96 -7.32
CA ALA A 350 5.72 -11.26 -8.03
C ALA A 350 6.34 -10.12 -7.20
N SER A 351 5.52 -9.38 -6.44
CA SER A 351 5.95 -8.31 -5.52
C SER A 351 6.84 -8.84 -4.39
N PHE A 352 6.40 -9.89 -3.68
CA PHE A 352 7.15 -10.41 -2.52
C PHE A 352 8.33 -11.34 -2.88
N SER A 353 8.24 -12.08 -3.99
CA SER A 353 9.28 -13.05 -4.38
C SER A 353 10.40 -12.47 -5.23
N GLY A 354 10.19 -11.31 -5.86
CA GLY A 354 11.13 -10.80 -6.85
C GLY A 354 11.00 -11.45 -8.24
N ARG A 355 10.07 -12.39 -8.46
CA ARG A 355 9.97 -13.12 -9.74
C ARG A 355 8.95 -12.49 -10.68
N LEU A 356 9.39 -11.54 -11.51
CA LEU A 356 8.53 -10.83 -12.46
C LEU A 356 8.25 -11.59 -13.76
N LEU A 357 9.13 -12.50 -14.17
CA LEU A 357 9.03 -13.15 -15.49
C LEU A 357 7.71 -13.91 -15.71
N PRO A 358 7.17 -14.67 -14.74
CA PRO A 358 5.85 -15.30 -14.90
C PRO A 358 4.74 -14.27 -15.13
N LEU A 359 4.75 -13.17 -14.36
CA LEU A 359 3.79 -12.08 -14.49
C LEU A 359 3.90 -11.38 -15.86
N ALA A 360 5.12 -11.05 -16.28
CA ALA A 360 5.39 -10.42 -17.57
C ALA A 360 4.91 -11.27 -18.75
N ARG A 361 5.10 -12.60 -18.69
CA ARG A 361 4.63 -13.54 -19.73
C ARG A 361 3.11 -13.56 -19.83
N VAL A 362 2.40 -13.56 -18.70
CA VAL A 362 0.92 -13.52 -18.70
C VAL A 362 0.43 -12.21 -19.31
N ILE A 363 1.04 -11.08 -18.94
CA ILE A 363 0.68 -9.76 -19.49
C ILE A 363 0.98 -9.69 -20.99
N ASP A 364 2.18 -10.04 -21.43
CA ASP A 364 2.55 -9.98 -22.86
C ASP A 364 1.75 -10.98 -23.71
N ARG A 365 1.38 -12.14 -23.18
CA ARG A 365 0.50 -13.09 -23.87
C ARG A 365 -0.92 -12.54 -24.03
N THR A 366 -1.42 -11.84 -23.01
CA THR A 366 -2.79 -11.29 -22.99
C THR A 366 -2.93 -10.05 -23.86
N PHE A 367 -1.97 -9.14 -23.79
CA PHE A 367 -2.05 -7.79 -24.36
C PHE A 367 -1.06 -7.56 -25.52
N GLY A 368 -0.32 -8.59 -25.94
CA GLY A 368 0.72 -8.48 -26.96
C GLY A 368 2.11 -8.18 -26.39
N LYS A 369 3.14 -8.52 -27.17
CA LYS A 369 4.54 -8.40 -26.79
C LYS A 369 4.91 -6.96 -26.41
N GLY A 370 5.54 -6.78 -25.26
CA GLY A 370 6.00 -5.48 -24.76
C GLY A 370 4.95 -4.71 -23.93
N SER A 371 3.75 -5.26 -23.76
CA SER A 371 2.71 -4.66 -22.92
C SER A 371 3.09 -4.61 -21.44
N PHE A 372 3.93 -5.54 -20.96
CA PHE A 372 4.48 -5.45 -19.61
C PHE A 372 5.32 -4.18 -19.42
N LYS A 373 6.14 -3.81 -20.41
CA LYS A 373 6.95 -2.58 -20.36
C LYS A 373 6.05 -1.34 -20.37
N LYS A 374 5.07 -1.30 -21.26
CA LYS A 374 4.08 -0.20 -21.35
C LYS A 374 3.33 0.00 -20.03
N LEU A 375 2.91 -1.09 -19.40
CA LEU A 375 2.27 -1.05 -18.08
C LEU A 375 3.20 -0.43 -17.02
N GLY A 376 4.50 -0.77 -17.06
CA GLY A 376 5.50 -0.18 -16.18
C GLY A 376 5.66 1.33 -16.36
N GLU A 377 5.51 1.81 -17.60
CA GLU A 377 5.50 3.23 -17.99
C GLU A 377 4.21 3.97 -17.58
N GLY A 378 3.23 3.28 -16.98
CA GLY A 378 1.95 3.86 -16.58
C GLY A 378 0.93 3.95 -17.71
N ILE A 379 1.16 3.27 -18.84
CA ILE A 379 0.22 3.24 -19.97
C ILE A 379 -0.90 2.25 -19.65
N ASP A 380 -2.16 2.68 -19.81
CA ASP A 380 -3.32 1.80 -19.69
C ASP A 380 -3.38 0.84 -20.89
N ILE A 381 -2.89 -0.38 -20.69
CA ILE A 381 -2.94 -1.47 -21.69
C ILE A 381 -4.32 -2.14 -21.81
N THR A 382 -5.30 -1.70 -21.01
CA THR A 382 -6.67 -2.24 -21.02
C THR A 382 -7.66 -1.36 -21.81
N ALA A 383 -7.21 -0.21 -22.33
CA ALA A 383 -8.05 0.76 -23.01
C ALA A 383 -8.85 0.14 -24.17
N ASP A 384 -8.19 -0.65 -25.02
CA ASP A 384 -8.79 -1.30 -26.20
C ASP A 384 -9.86 -2.35 -25.86
N PHE A 385 -9.93 -2.77 -24.59
CA PHE A 385 -10.88 -3.78 -24.11
C PHE A 385 -12.11 -3.18 -23.43
N SER A 386 -12.19 -1.84 -23.36
CA SER A 386 -13.34 -1.12 -22.78
C SER A 386 -14.52 -1.02 -23.75
N GLU A 387 -14.27 -1.15 -25.06
CA GLU A 387 -15.25 -0.85 -26.12
C GLU A 387 -15.91 -2.10 -26.72
N GLU A 388 -15.39 -3.29 -26.44
CA GLU A 388 -16.01 -4.54 -26.88
C GLU A 388 -17.13 -4.96 -25.90
N LYS A 389 -18.34 -4.45 -26.17
CA LYS A 389 -19.67 -4.79 -25.58
C LYS A 389 -20.19 -3.80 -24.54
N SER A 390 -20.73 -2.67 -25.03
CA SER A 390 -21.95 -2.07 -24.45
C SER A 390 -23.14 -2.35 -25.35
#